data_AF-A0A9Q0ED22-F1
#
_entry.id   AF-A0A9Q0ED22-F1
#
_cell.length_a   1.000
_cell.length_b   1.000
_cell.length_c   1.000
_cell.angle_alpha   90.00
_cell.angle_beta   90.00
_cell.angle_gamma   90.00
#
_symmetry.space_group_name_H-M   'P 1'
#
loop_
_entity.id
_entity.type
_entity.pdbx_description
1 polymer ?
#
loop_
_entity_poly.entity_id
_entity_poly.type
_entity_poly.pdbx_seq_one_letter_code
_entity_poly.pdbx_strand_id
1 'polypeptide(L)'
;MERRVGKCLLDNWVEERAVAAPADDASREQIQRNGHAGLLSVNPESRMEDITTLKSSYPPPVGPGVRERGIRAELLERCVTQRISEKVRAEFYPEIPATDFSSTTHRDFHSGGFVPLPPKPTKRTTAARAADSLFKRSALFSTPVTQRLDDQ
;
A
#
# COMPACT_ATOMS: atom_id res chain seq x y z
N MET A 1 -40.13 42.09 -33.91
CA MET A 1 -39.95 42.94 -32.71
C MET A 1 -39.14 42.16 -31.69
N GLU A 2 -37.92 42.60 -31.36
CA GLU A 2 -37.15 41.99 -30.28
C GLU A 2 -37.85 42.22 -28.94
N ARG A 3 -38.15 41.14 -28.19
CA ARG A 3 -38.62 41.25 -26.81
C ARG A 3 -37.45 41.65 -25.91
N ARG A 4 -37.52 42.84 -25.32
CA ARG A 4 -36.54 43.34 -24.34
C ARG A 4 -36.93 42.91 -22.92
N VAL A 5 -36.93 41.62 -22.62
CA VAL A 5 -37.24 41.10 -21.26
C VAL A 5 -36.07 41.42 -20.32
N GLY A 6 -36.33 42.03 -19.16
CA GLY A 6 -35.33 42.24 -18.10
C GLY A 6 -34.15 43.18 -18.41
N LYS A 7 -34.18 43.95 -19.52
CA LYS A 7 -33.06 44.82 -19.93
C LYS A 7 -32.96 46.13 -19.12
N CYS A 8 -34.07 46.61 -18.56
CA CYS A 8 -34.11 47.80 -17.70
C CYS A 8 -34.43 47.40 -16.24
N LEU A 9 -33.99 48.21 -15.26
CA LEU A 9 -34.25 48.00 -13.84
C LEU A 9 -35.58 48.64 -13.38
N LEU A 10 -36.56 48.67 -14.28
CA LEU A 10 -37.89 49.20 -14.02
C LEU A 10 -38.87 48.03 -13.87
N ASP A 11 -39.90 48.22 -13.05
CA ASP A 11 -40.94 47.22 -12.79
C ASP A 11 -40.38 45.87 -12.27
N ASN A 12 -40.94 44.75 -12.73
CA ASN A 12 -40.67 43.40 -12.24
C ASN A 12 -39.38 42.78 -12.82
N TRP A 13 -38.33 43.59 -12.96
CA TRP A 13 -37.10 43.22 -13.65
C TRP A 13 -36.38 42.00 -13.04
N VAL A 14 -36.56 41.75 -11.73
CA VAL A 14 -35.96 40.61 -11.02
C VAL A 14 -36.59 39.30 -11.47
N GLU A 15 -37.92 39.19 -11.42
CA GLU A 15 -38.63 37.99 -11.88
C GLU A 15 -38.48 37.80 -13.39
N GLU A 16 -38.49 38.89 -14.18
CA GLU A 16 -38.24 38.83 -15.61
C GLU A 16 -36.88 38.22 -15.96
N ARG A 17 -35.82 38.56 -15.21
CA ARG A 17 -34.49 37.96 -15.37
C ARG A 17 -34.43 36.53 -14.86
N ALA A 18 -35.06 36.23 -13.72
CA ALA A 18 -35.11 34.90 -13.14
C ALA A 18 -35.81 33.89 -14.05
N VAL A 19 -36.87 34.32 -14.75
CA VAL A 19 -37.62 33.50 -15.73
C VAL A 19 -36.94 33.44 -17.10
N ALA A 20 -36.17 34.47 -17.48
CA ALA A 20 -35.42 34.45 -18.75
C ALA A 20 -34.25 33.46 -18.75
N ALA A 21 -33.56 33.27 -17.62
CA ALA A 21 -32.41 32.36 -17.51
C ALA A 21 -32.70 30.87 -17.84
N PRO A 22 -33.85 30.26 -17.46
CA PRO A 22 -34.20 28.91 -17.88
C PRO A 22 -34.90 28.82 -19.26
N ALA A 23 -35.18 29.96 -19.91
CA ALA A 23 -36.04 30.03 -21.08
C ALA A 23 -35.31 29.85 -22.43
N ASP A 24 -34.04 29.44 -22.44
CA ASP A 24 -33.30 29.35 -23.68
C ASP A 24 -33.70 28.13 -24.54
N ASP A 25 -34.18 27.01 -23.97
CA ASP A 25 -34.57 25.83 -24.78
C ASP A 25 -35.77 24.99 -24.27
N ALA A 26 -36.30 25.24 -23.07
CA ALA A 26 -37.33 24.38 -22.46
C ALA A 26 -38.73 25.00 -22.59
N SER A 27 -39.69 24.23 -23.12
CA SER A 27 -41.10 24.66 -23.16
C SER A 27 -41.65 24.84 -21.73
N ARG A 28 -42.63 25.73 -21.55
CA ARG A 28 -43.23 25.99 -20.23
C ARG A 28 -43.78 24.71 -19.59
N GLU A 29 -44.27 23.80 -20.42
CA GLU A 29 -44.75 22.48 -20.03
C GLU A 29 -43.61 21.59 -19.52
N GLN A 30 -42.41 21.70 -20.09
CA GLN A 30 -41.21 20.95 -19.65
C GLN A 30 -40.75 21.41 -18.26
N ILE A 31 -40.75 22.73 -18.01
CA ILE A 31 -40.39 23.31 -16.71
C ILE A 31 -41.40 22.86 -15.63
N GLN A 32 -42.69 22.86 -15.95
CA GLN A 32 -43.74 22.41 -15.03
C GLN A 32 -43.72 20.90 -14.78
N ARG A 33 -43.40 20.09 -15.79
CA ARG A 33 -43.25 18.63 -15.64
C ARG A 33 -42.03 18.25 -14.80
N ASN A 34 -40.91 18.93 -15.03
CA ASN A 34 -39.65 18.55 -14.41
C ASN A 34 -39.45 19.18 -13.02
N GLY A 35 -40.16 20.25 -12.70
CA GLY A 35 -40.09 20.93 -11.40
C GLY A 35 -38.86 21.83 -11.25
N HIS A 36 -38.67 22.38 -10.06
CA HIS A 36 -37.50 23.21 -9.75
C HIS A 36 -36.26 22.36 -9.55
N ALA A 37 -35.22 22.66 -10.33
CA ALA A 37 -33.89 22.07 -10.20
C ALA A 37 -33.37 22.25 -8.76
N GLY A 38 -32.96 21.16 -8.11
CA GLY A 38 -32.39 21.17 -6.76
C GLY A 38 -33.37 20.98 -5.60
N LEU A 39 -34.70 20.99 -5.84
CA LEU A 39 -35.70 20.70 -4.79
C LEU A 39 -36.43 19.37 -5.01
N LEU A 40 -36.96 19.16 -6.22
CA LEU A 40 -37.75 17.95 -6.55
C LEU A 40 -37.23 17.24 -7.82
N SER A 41 -36.45 17.94 -8.65
CA SER A 41 -35.86 17.37 -9.86
C SER A 41 -34.56 16.64 -9.54
N VAL A 42 -34.35 15.48 -10.17
CA VAL A 42 -33.07 14.77 -10.15
C VAL A 42 -32.00 15.68 -10.76
N ASN A 43 -31.12 16.24 -9.93
CA ASN A 43 -29.95 16.95 -10.41
C ASN A 43 -28.85 15.90 -10.70
N PRO A 44 -28.50 15.64 -11.97
CA PRO A 44 -27.50 14.63 -12.33
C PRO A 44 -26.09 14.97 -11.84
N GLU A 45 -25.82 16.25 -11.53
CA GLU A 45 -24.54 16.70 -10.97
C GLU A 45 -24.51 16.65 -9.44
N SER A 46 -25.66 16.51 -8.79
CA SER A 46 -25.71 16.42 -7.33
C SER A 46 -25.39 14.99 -6.88
N ARG A 47 -24.48 14.87 -5.93
CA ARG A 47 -24.25 13.61 -5.24
C ARG A 47 -25.50 13.29 -4.41
N MET A 48 -26.16 12.17 -4.71
CA MET A 48 -27.30 11.68 -3.94
C MET A 48 -26.89 11.50 -2.47
N GLU A 49 -27.70 11.99 -1.53
CA GLU A 49 -27.44 11.76 -0.11
C GLU A 49 -27.57 10.26 0.19
N ASP A 50 -26.47 9.64 0.62
CA ASP A 50 -26.39 8.19 0.89
C ASP A 50 -27.10 7.78 2.20
N ILE A 51 -27.63 8.75 2.94
CA ILE A 51 -28.20 8.58 4.26
C ILE A 51 -29.71 8.52 4.16
N THR A 52 -30.26 7.31 4.34
CA THR A 52 -31.71 7.14 4.45
C THR A 52 -32.22 7.72 5.76
N THR A 53 -33.51 8.07 5.82
CA THR A 53 -34.17 8.57 7.03
C THR A 53 -33.96 7.65 8.23
N LEU A 54 -33.94 6.33 8.00
CA LEU A 54 -33.65 5.33 9.03
C LEU A 54 -32.22 5.49 9.59
N LYS A 55 -31.21 5.60 8.71
CA LYS A 55 -29.80 5.78 9.14
C LYS A 55 -29.58 7.12 9.85
N SER A 56 -30.33 8.15 9.47
CA SER A 56 -30.28 9.47 10.13
C SER A 56 -30.91 9.44 11.52
N SER A 57 -32.08 8.83 11.66
CA SER A 57 -32.80 8.77 12.94
C SER A 57 -32.20 7.78 13.94
N TYR A 58 -31.54 6.72 13.46
CA TYR A 58 -31.00 5.65 14.29
C TYR A 58 -29.50 5.42 14.03
N PRO A 59 -28.63 6.39 14.39
CA PRO A 59 -27.19 6.20 14.31
C PRO A 59 -26.72 5.18 15.36
N PRO A 60 -25.60 4.47 15.13
CA PRO A 60 -24.97 3.64 16.14
C PRO A 60 -24.69 4.45 17.42
N PRO A 61 -24.86 3.86 18.62
CA PRO A 61 -24.59 4.56 19.86
C PRO A 61 -23.12 4.97 19.91
N VAL A 62 -22.88 6.27 20.02
CA VAL A 62 -21.53 6.81 20.21
C VAL A 62 -21.24 6.76 21.71
N GLY A 63 -20.05 6.25 22.07
CA GLY A 63 -19.59 6.29 23.45
C GLY A 63 -19.55 7.72 23.99
N PRO A 64 -19.54 7.92 25.31
CA PRO A 64 -19.41 9.24 25.88
C PRO A 64 -18.14 9.91 25.33
N GLY A 65 -18.28 11.11 24.76
CA GLY A 65 -17.16 11.88 24.18
C GLY A 65 -16.17 12.41 25.22
N VAL A 66 -16.21 11.87 26.44
CA VAL A 66 -15.40 12.25 27.59
C VAL A 66 -14.65 11.02 28.06
N ARG A 67 -13.44 11.25 28.56
CA ARG A 67 -12.58 10.20 29.08
C ARG A 67 -13.15 9.61 30.37
N GLU A 68 -13.41 8.30 30.37
CA GLU A 68 -13.98 7.58 31.52
C GLU A 68 -12.94 7.12 32.56
N ARG A 69 -11.67 6.95 32.16
CA ARG A 69 -10.60 6.41 33.01
C ARG A 69 -9.51 7.43 33.28
N GLY A 70 -9.04 7.53 34.52
CA GLY A 70 -7.87 8.36 34.87
C GLY A 70 -6.58 7.88 34.19
N ILE A 71 -5.62 8.79 33.98
CA ILE A 71 -4.33 8.49 33.30
C ILE A 71 -3.56 7.40 34.05
N ARG A 72 -3.50 7.49 35.38
CA ARG A 72 -2.81 6.50 36.22
C ARG A 72 -3.38 5.09 36.06
N ALA A 73 -4.71 4.96 36.05
CA ALA A 73 -5.37 3.66 35.93
C ALA A 73 -5.10 3.04 34.54
N GLU A 74 -5.22 3.84 33.48
CA GLU A 74 -4.96 3.38 32.11
C GLU A 74 -3.51 2.91 31.93
N LEU A 75 -2.53 3.66 32.46
CA LEU A 75 -1.12 3.25 32.39
C LEU A 75 -0.86 1.95 33.16
N LEU A 76 -1.43 1.82 34.36
CA LEU A 76 -1.33 0.59 35.14
C LEU A 76 -1.92 -0.61 34.39
N GLU A 77 -3.10 -0.46 33.80
CA GLU A 77 -3.75 -1.51 32.99
C GLU A 77 -2.85 -1.91 31.82
N ARG A 78 -2.34 -0.94 31.05
CA ARG A 78 -1.43 -1.21 29.92
C ARG A 78 -0.18 -1.96 30.36
N CYS A 79 0.48 -1.54 31.44
CA CYS A 79 1.65 -2.21 31.97
C CYS A 79 1.35 -3.65 32.41
N VAL A 80 0.22 -3.88 33.08
CA VAL A 80 -0.19 -5.22 33.52
C VAL A 80 -0.51 -6.10 32.31
N THR A 81 -1.28 -5.61 31.34
CA THR A 81 -1.62 -6.35 30.12
C THR A 81 -0.36 -6.72 29.33
N GLN A 82 0.58 -5.79 29.17
CA GLN A 82 1.85 -6.05 28.50
C GLN A 82 2.61 -7.16 29.21
N ARG A 83 2.80 -7.04 30.53
CA ARG A 83 3.52 -8.04 31.32
C ARG A 83 2.88 -9.43 31.25
N ILE A 84 1.55 -9.51 31.26
CA ILE A 84 0.83 -10.77 31.08
C ILE A 84 1.08 -11.31 29.67
N SER A 85 0.98 -10.47 28.64
CA SER A 85 1.17 -10.89 27.25
C SER A 85 2.58 -11.42 26.97
N GLU A 86 3.60 -10.83 27.58
CA GLU A 86 5.00 -11.28 27.48
C GLU A 86 5.18 -12.66 28.11
N LYS A 87 4.60 -12.88 29.30
CA LYS A 87 4.64 -14.19 29.95
C LYS A 87 3.94 -15.26 29.12
N VAL A 88 2.73 -14.97 28.64
CA VAL A 88 1.98 -15.87 27.76
C VAL A 88 2.80 -16.17 26.51
N ARG A 89 3.42 -15.16 25.88
CA ARG A 89 4.29 -15.40 24.71
C ARG A 89 5.48 -16.29 25.04
N ALA A 90 6.17 -16.07 26.15
CA ALA A 90 7.31 -16.90 26.56
C ALA A 90 6.89 -18.35 26.85
N GLU A 91 5.70 -18.56 27.38
CA GLU A 91 5.14 -19.91 27.60
C GLU A 91 4.80 -20.62 26.29
N PHE A 92 4.16 -19.93 25.34
CA PHE A 92 3.75 -20.53 24.07
C PHE A 92 4.88 -20.64 23.04
N TYR A 93 5.85 -19.72 23.09
CA TYR A 93 6.96 -19.61 22.16
C TYR A 93 8.27 -19.51 22.95
N PRO A 94 8.75 -20.62 23.52
CA PRO A 94 10.04 -20.64 24.19
C PRO A 94 11.14 -20.28 23.18
N GLU A 95 12.17 -19.58 23.66
CA GLU A 95 13.34 -19.29 22.83
C GLU A 95 14.00 -20.61 22.43
N ILE A 96 13.98 -20.88 21.13
CA ILE A 96 14.63 -22.08 20.58
C ILE A 96 16.14 -21.86 20.75
N PRO A 97 16.87 -22.78 21.40
CA PRO A 97 18.31 -22.64 21.54
C PRO A 97 18.94 -22.54 20.16
N ALA A 98 20.00 -21.71 20.04
CA ALA A 98 20.73 -21.56 18.79
C ALA A 98 21.21 -22.94 18.32
N THR A 99 20.67 -23.40 17.19
CA THR A 99 21.05 -24.67 16.58
C THR A 99 22.43 -24.52 15.96
N ASP A 100 23.37 -25.37 16.37
CA ASP A 100 24.65 -25.49 15.68
C ASP A 100 24.41 -26.17 14.32
N PHE A 101 24.65 -25.44 13.24
CA PHE A 101 24.50 -25.93 11.86
C PHE A 101 25.76 -26.64 11.35
N SER A 102 26.67 -27.06 12.23
CA SER A 102 27.84 -27.82 11.82
C SER A 102 27.48 -29.27 11.47
N SER A 103 27.85 -29.71 10.26
CA SER A 103 27.75 -31.13 9.92
C SER A 103 28.81 -31.92 10.69
N THR A 104 28.53 -33.19 11.01
CA THR A 104 29.51 -34.11 11.61
C THR A 104 30.80 -34.14 10.79
N THR A 105 30.69 -34.16 9.45
CA THR A 105 31.86 -34.13 8.57
C THR A 105 32.68 -32.85 8.74
N HIS A 106 32.03 -31.70 8.79
CA HIS A 106 32.71 -30.41 8.98
C HIS A 106 33.41 -30.36 10.34
N ARG A 107 32.74 -30.81 11.40
CA ARG A 107 33.32 -30.81 12.75
C ARG A 107 34.51 -31.77 12.86
N ASP A 108 34.40 -32.96 12.31
CA ASP A 108 35.38 -34.03 12.53
C ASP A 108 36.56 -33.96 11.54
N PHE A 109 36.32 -33.55 10.29
CA PHE A 109 37.34 -33.57 9.22
C PHE A 109 37.82 -32.20 8.74
N HIS A 110 37.17 -31.10 9.14
CA HIS A 110 37.66 -29.74 8.86
C HIS A 110 38.21 -29.06 10.11
N SER A 111 38.45 -29.84 11.18
CA SER A 111 39.25 -29.40 12.31
C SER A 111 40.65 -29.00 11.82
N GLY A 112 41.07 -27.78 12.18
CA GLY A 112 42.34 -27.22 11.72
C GLY A 112 43.50 -28.14 12.09
N GLY A 113 44.15 -28.71 11.07
CA GLY A 113 45.23 -29.69 11.26
C GLY A 113 45.32 -30.71 10.11
N PHE A 114 44.23 -30.97 9.39
CA PHE A 114 44.28 -31.79 8.19
C PHE A 114 44.77 -30.98 6.99
N VAL A 115 46.01 -31.24 6.57
CA VAL A 115 46.54 -30.74 5.29
C VAL A 115 46.39 -31.86 4.27
N PRO A 116 45.49 -31.76 3.27
CA PRO A 116 45.39 -32.77 2.23
C PRO A 116 46.68 -32.79 1.40
N LEU A 117 47.56 -33.75 1.70
CA LEU A 117 48.74 -34.00 0.91
C LEU A 117 48.36 -34.93 -0.26
N PRO A 118 48.56 -34.52 -1.52
CA PRO A 118 48.33 -35.44 -2.63
C PRO A 118 49.26 -36.66 -2.48
N PRO A 119 48.77 -37.89 -2.77
CA PRO A 119 49.58 -39.09 -2.66
C PRO A 119 50.79 -38.98 -3.59
N LYS A 120 51.93 -39.53 -3.14
CA LYS A 120 53.14 -39.56 -3.96
C LYS A 120 52.85 -40.35 -5.26
N PRO A 121 53.02 -39.76 -6.45
CA PRO A 121 52.71 -40.45 -7.69
C PRO A 121 53.64 -41.65 -7.88
N THR A 122 53.07 -42.83 -8.09
CA THR A 122 53.81 -44.10 -8.27
C THR A 122 54.51 -44.21 -9.62
N LYS A 123 54.21 -43.28 -10.55
CA LYS A 123 54.85 -43.19 -11.87
C LYS A 123 55.40 -41.79 -12.07
N ARG A 124 56.57 -41.66 -12.71
CA ARG A 124 57.13 -40.37 -13.17
C ARG A 124 56.28 -39.81 -14.31
N THR A 125 55.09 -39.33 -13.98
CA THR A 125 54.32 -38.44 -14.84
C THR A 125 54.23 -37.12 -14.10
N THR A 126 54.84 -36.09 -14.65
CA THR A 126 54.87 -34.74 -14.08
C THR A 126 53.45 -34.18 -14.03
N ALA A 127 52.84 -34.18 -12.84
CA ALA A 127 51.66 -33.35 -12.57
C ALA A 127 52.14 -31.91 -12.30
N ALA A 128 52.33 -31.14 -13.37
CA ALA A 128 52.50 -29.70 -13.24
C ALA A 128 51.15 -29.10 -12.80
N ARG A 129 51.14 -28.30 -11.72
CA ARG A 129 50.05 -27.36 -11.49
C ARG A 129 50.10 -26.34 -12.63
N ALA A 130 49.27 -26.53 -13.65
CA ALA A 130 49.06 -25.52 -14.67
C ALA A 130 48.29 -24.38 -14.01
N ALA A 131 48.98 -23.30 -13.62
CA ALA A 131 48.34 -22.05 -13.23
C ALA A 131 47.57 -21.43 -14.42
N ASP A 132 47.99 -21.76 -15.64
CA ASP A 132 47.31 -21.43 -16.88
C ASP A 132 47.17 -22.70 -17.73
N SER A 133 45.96 -23.27 -17.79
CA SER A 133 45.69 -24.34 -18.74
C SER A 133 45.72 -23.78 -20.17
N LEU A 134 46.42 -24.46 -21.09
CA LEU A 134 46.42 -24.13 -22.52
C LEU A 134 45.02 -24.20 -23.14
N PHE A 135 44.16 -25.06 -22.60
CA PHE A 135 42.75 -25.09 -22.91
C PHE A 135 41.98 -24.28 -21.87
N LYS A 136 41.74 -23.00 -22.15
CA LYS A 136 40.79 -22.16 -21.39
C LYS A 136 39.43 -22.24 -22.07
N ARG A 137 38.36 -22.50 -21.31
CA ARG A 137 37.00 -22.25 -21.81
C ARG A 137 36.81 -20.74 -21.89
N SER A 138 36.76 -20.18 -23.10
CA SER A 138 36.48 -18.76 -23.28
C SER A 138 35.01 -18.50 -22.94
N ALA A 139 34.74 -17.69 -21.91
CA ALA A 139 33.38 -17.27 -21.58
C ALA A 139 32.90 -16.07 -22.42
N LEU A 140 33.65 -15.71 -23.48
CA LEU A 140 33.36 -14.55 -24.34
C LEU A 140 31.94 -14.61 -24.90
N PHE A 141 31.42 -15.79 -25.23
CA PHE A 141 30.05 -15.95 -25.72
C PHE A 141 28.97 -15.68 -24.66
N SER A 142 29.28 -15.86 -23.37
CA SER A 142 28.35 -15.69 -22.25
C SER A 142 28.48 -14.35 -21.53
N THR A 143 29.37 -13.46 -22.00
CA THR A 143 29.47 -12.09 -21.45
C THR A 143 28.47 -11.18 -22.17
N PRO A 144 27.54 -10.52 -21.44
CA PRO A 144 26.61 -9.57 -22.05
C PRO A 144 27.36 -8.38 -22.64
N VAL A 145 26.88 -7.86 -23.77
CA VAL A 145 27.55 -6.82 -24.59
C VAL A 145 27.90 -5.55 -23.80
N THR A 146 27.18 -5.29 -22.71
CA THR A 146 27.38 -4.13 -21.84
C THR A 146 28.71 -4.12 -21.06
N GLN A 147 29.42 -5.24 -20.95
CA GLN A 147 30.70 -5.34 -20.22
C GLN A 147 31.95 -5.28 -21.12
N ARG A 148 31.81 -5.00 -22.42
CA ARG A 148 32.95 -4.97 -23.37
C ARG A 148 33.49 -3.56 -23.67
N LEU A 149 33.05 -2.54 -22.93
CA LEU A 149 33.31 -1.13 -23.26
C LEU A 149 34.44 -0.46 -22.47
N ASP A 150 35.19 -1.18 -21.63
CA ASP A 150 36.18 -0.55 -20.74
C ASP A 150 37.66 -0.83 -21.11
N ASP A 151 37.95 -1.29 -22.33
CA ASP A 151 39.34 -1.47 -22.80
C ASP A 151 39.60 -0.76 -24.16
N GLN A 152 39.61 0.58 -24.16
CA GLN A 152 40.31 1.39 -25.17
C GLN A 152 41.42 2.22 -24.53
#